data_AF-A0A0C3NBG8-F1
#
_entry.id   AF-A0A0C3NBG8-F1
#
_cell.length_a   1.000
_cell.length_b   1.000
_cell.length_c   1.000
_cell.angle_alpha   90.00
_cell.angle_beta   90.00
_cell.angle_gamma   90.00
#
_symmetry.space_group_name_H-M   'P 1'
#
loop_
_entity.id
_entity.type
_entity.pdbx_description
1 polymer ?
#
loop_
_entity_poly.entity_id
_entity_poly.type
_entity_poly.pdbx_seq_one_letter_code
_entity_poly.pdbx_strand_id
1 'polypeptide(L)'
;MPHTIDLYPFPILPLEIQDMIIDHLHNDKRSLQSCALVCKHWLPASRYHLFHSITQKGTEDSYDALLEFLLGAEHILPYIRELRL
;
A
#
# COMPACT_ATOMS: atom_id res chain seq x y z
N MET A 1 5.57 31.78 23.86
CA MET A 1 5.04 30.64 23.08
C MET A 1 6.18 29.66 22.90
N PRO A 2 6.24 28.56 23.68
CA PRO A 2 7.31 27.57 23.50
C PRO A 2 7.08 26.88 22.16
N HIS A 3 8.15 26.76 21.37
CA HIS A 3 8.12 26.11 20.08
C HIS A 3 7.84 24.62 20.32
N THR A 4 6.81 24.09 19.67
CA THR A 4 6.31 22.70 19.78
C THR A 4 7.37 21.60 19.50
N ILE A 5 8.59 22.00 19.15
CA ILE A 5 9.70 21.15 18.69
C ILE A 5 10.34 20.36 19.84
N ASP A 6 10.23 20.81 21.10
CA ASP A 6 10.92 20.16 22.23
C ASP A 6 10.15 18.99 22.88
N LEU A 7 8.94 18.64 22.40
CA LEU A 7 8.11 17.57 22.99
C LEU A 7 8.09 16.25 22.21
N TYR A 8 8.74 16.18 21.04
CA TYR A 8 8.87 14.95 20.28
C TYR A 8 10.36 14.59 20.17
N PRO A 9 10.85 13.54 20.86
CA PRO A 9 12.26 13.13 20.81
C PRO A 9 12.71 12.62 19.43
N PHE A 10 11.79 12.58 18.45
CA PHE A 10 12.07 12.23 17.06
C PHE A 10 11.42 13.24 16.12
N PRO A 11 12.18 13.78 15.13
CA PRO A 11 11.60 14.64 14.12
C PRO A 11 10.55 13.87 13.32
N ILE A 12 9.35 14.43 13.19
CA ILE A 12 8.32 13.91 12.30
C ILE A 12 8.78 14.21 10.88
N LEU A 13 9.00 13.17 10.06
CA LEU A 13 9.32 13.35 8.65
C LEU A 13 8.12 13.96 7.92
N PRO A 14 8.32 14.91 6.98
CA PRO A 14 7.26 15.36 6.10
C PRO A 14 6.61 14.19 5.36
N LEU A 15 5.32 14.27 5.04
CA LEU A 15 4.58 13.18 4.40
C LEU A 15 5.17 12.86 3.02
N GLU A 16 5.61 13.88 2.28
CA GLU A 16 6.24 13.73 0.97
C GLU A 16 7.49 12.84 1.05
N ILE A 17 8.28 12.97 2.13
CA ILE A 17 9.47 12.15 2.35
C ILE A 17 9.08 10.72 2.72
N GLN A 18 8.01 10.53 3.49
CA GLN A 18 7.49 9.21 3.82
C GLN A 18 7.00 8.47 2.57
N ASP A 19 6.28 9.17 1.69
CA ASP A 19 5.81 8.61 0.41
C ASP A 19 6.99 8.22 -0.49
N MET A 20 8.01 9.09 -0.61
CA MET A 20 9.24 8.77 -1.36
C MET A 20 9.94 7.51 -0.84
N ILE A 21 10.00 7.31 0.48
CA ILE A 21 10.57 6.09 1.07
C ILE A 21 9.80 4.85 0.60
N ILE A 22 8.47 4.91 0.62
CA ILE A 22 7.62 3.79 0.21
C ILE A 22 7.72 3.56 -1.31
N ASP A 23 7.84 4.62 -2.12
CA ASP A 23 8.01 4.53 -3.57
C ASP A 23 9.28 3.78 -3.97
N HIS A 24 10.36 3.91 -3.19
CA HIS A 24 11.58 3.13 -3.40
C HIS A 24 11.39 1.62 -3.18
N LEU A 25 10.32 1.19 -2.51
CA LEU A 25 10.01 -0.22 -2.23
C LEU A 25 9.08 -0.85 -3.28
N HIS A 26 8.78 -0.19 -4.40
CA HIS A 26 7.80 -0.64 -5.42
C HIS A 26 7.93 -2.11 -5.87
N ASN A 27 9.15 -2.69 -5.84
CA ASN A 27 9.37 -4.11 -6.19
C ASN A 27 9.47 -5.07 -5.00
N ASP A 28 9.58 -4.57 -3.76
CA ASP A 28 9.70 -5.37 -2.55
C ASP A 28 8.35 -5.47 -1.81
N LYS A 29 7.54 -6.45 -2.23
CA LYS A 29 6.23 -6.70 -1.64
C LYS A 29 6.28 -7.00 -0.14
N ARG A 30 7.34 -7.63 0.36
CA ARG A 30 7.44 -8.00 1.78
C ARG A 30 7.65 -6.75 2.64
N SER A 31 8.51 -5.85 2.18
CA SER A 31 8.71 -4.56 2.84
C SER A 31 7.45 -3.70 2.76
N LEU A 32 6.78 -3.63 1.60
CA LEU A 32 5.51 -2.92 1.45
C LEU A 32 4.39 -3.44 2.36
N GLN A 33 4.28 -4.77 2.53
CA GLN A 33 3.35 -5.37 3.48
C GLN A 33 3.64 -4.93 4.92
N SER A 34 4.91 -4.84 5.29
CA SER A 34 5.32 -4.36 6.60
C SER A 34 5.00 -2.87 6.75
N CYS A 35 5.28 -2.05 5.74
CA CYS A 35 4.96 -0.62 5.68
C CYS A 35 3.46 -0.35 5.86
N ALA A 36 2.60 -1.15 5.23
CA ALA A 36 1.15 -1.03 5.35
C ALA A 36 0.63 -1.19 6.80
N LEU A 37 1.43 -1.80 7.68
CA LEU A 37 1.08 -2.04 9.08
C LEU A 37 1.71 -1.04 10.06
N VAL A 38 2.63 -0.16 9.60
CA VAL A 38 3.32 0.80 10.46
C VAL A 38 2.35 1.86 10.99
N CYS A 39 1.63 2.55 10.11
CA CYS A 39 0.63 3.53 10.49
C CYS A 39 -0.37 3.81 9.35
N LYS A 40 -1.46 4.54 9.66
CA LYS A 40 -2.50 4.89 8.68
C LYS A 40 -1.99 5.73 7.50
N HIS A 41 -0.96 6.56 7.70
CA HIS A 41 -0.41 7.42 6.63
C HIS A 41 0.39 6.61 5.60
N TRP A 42 1.01 5.50 5.99
CA TRP A 42 1.80 4.65 5.09
C TRP A 42 0.93 3.69 4.28
N LEU A 43 -0.32 3.47 4.72
CA LEU A 43 -1.23 2.51 4.13
C LEU A 43 -1.58 2.84 2.65
N PRO A 44 -1.93 4.09 2.26
CA PRO A 44 -2.28 4.40 0.88
C PRO A 44 -1.12 4.16 -0.11
N ALA A 45 0.09 4.66 0.20
CA ALA A 45 1.26 4.47 -0.65
C ALA A 45 1.67 2.99 -0.73
N SER A 46 1.60 2.26 0.39
CA SER A 46 1.90 0.83 0.40
C SER A 46 0.89 0.03 -0.43
N ARG A 47 -0.41 0.32 -0.28
CA ARG A 47 -1.49 -0.31 -1.07
C ARG A 47 -1.38 0.01 -2.55
N TYR A 48 -1.00 1.25 -2.89
CA TYR A 48 -0.76 1.63 -4.27
C TYR A 48 0.23 0.66 -4.94
N HIS A 49 1.40 0.43 -4.34
CA HIS A 49 2.38 -0.49 -4.92
C HIS A 49 1.99 -1.96 -4.82
N LEU A 50 1.36 -2.38 -3.71
CA LEU A 50 0.95 -3.79 -3.51
C LEU A 50 -0.11 -4.25 -4.51
N PHE A 51 -1.07 -3.37 -4.83
CA PHE A 51 -2.24 -3.69 -5.63
C PHE A 51 -2.21 -3.04 -7.02
N HIS A 52 -1.13 -2.32 -7.38
CA HIS A 52 -0.97 -1.70 -8.69
C HIS A 52 -1.22 -2.69 -9.84
N SER A 53 -0.60 -3.87 -9.73
CA SER A 53 -0.64 -4.93 -10.74
C SER A 53 -1.05 -6.23 -10.08
N ILE A 54 -2.25 -6.71 -10.41
CA ILE A 54 -2.75 -8.03 -9.99
C ILE A 54 -2.52 -8.99 -11.14
N THR A 55 -1.87 -10.12 -10.85
CA THR A 55 -1.64 -11.18 -11.83
C THR A 55 -2.30 -12.44 -11.33
N GLN A 56 -3.34 -12.88 -12.03
CA GLN A 56 -3.93 -14.19 -11.85
C GLN A 56 -3.15 -15.19 -12.70
N LYS A 57 -2.84 -16.36 -12.15
CA LYS A 57 -2.26 -17.48 -12.90
C LYS A 57 -3.13 -18.69 -12.59
N GLY A 58 -4.08 -19.02 -13.46
CA GLY A 58 -5.02 -20.11 -13.16
C GLY A 58 -5.95 -20.52 -14.29
N THR A 59 -6.63 -21.64 -14.06
CA THR A 59 -7.73 -22.22 -14.85
C THR A 59 -9.08 -21.58 -14.46
N GLU A 60 -10.20 -21.95 -15.09
CA GLU A 60 -11.52 -21.30 -14.92
C GLU A 60 -11.98 -21.09 -13.46
N ASP A 61 -11.73 -22.03 -12.54
CA ASP A 61 -12.09 -21.89 -11.11
C ASP A 61 -11.37 -20.73 -10.39
N SER A 62 -10.29 -20.23 -10.99
CA SER A 62 -9.45 -19.20 -10.41
C SER A 62 -10.02 -17.79 -10.53
N TYR A 63 -11.04 -17.59 -11.37
CA TYR A 63 -11.69 -16.29 -11.56
C TYR A 63 -12.72 -16.00 -10.47
N ASP A 64 -13.40 -17.03 -9.96
CA ASP A 64 -14.39 -16.87 -8.88
C ASP A 64 -13.73 -16.36 -7.60
N ALA A 65 -12.59 -16.94 -7.21
CA ALA A 65 -11.83 -16.46 -6.04
C ALA A 65 -11.34 -15.00 -6.20
N LEU A 66 -10.95 -14.61 -7.42
CA LEU A 66 -10.58 -13.24 -7.71
C LEU A 66 -11.79 -12.30 -7.60
N LEU A 67 -12.94 -12.70 -8.14
CA LEU A 67 -14.18 -11.93 -8.05
C LEU A 67 -14.64 -11.77 -6.60
N GLU A 68 -14.63 -12.85 -5.81
CA GLU A 68 -14.93 -12.80 -4.37
C GLU A 68 -14.02 -11.83 -3.64
N PHE A 69 -12.71 -11.85 -3.93
CA PHE A 69 -11.75 -10.91 -3.36
C PHE A 69 -12.07 -9.46 -3.76
N LEU A 70 -12.29 -9.18 -5.05
CA LEU A 70 -12.55 -7.84 -5.55
C LEU A 70 -13.86 -7.25 -4.99
N LEU A 71 -14.90 -8.08 -4.87
CA LEU A 71 -16.18 -7.69 -4.29
C LEU A 71 -16.10 -7.51 -2.77
N GLY A 72 -15.31 -8.34 -2.07
CA GLY A 72 -15.12 -8.25 -0.62
C GLY A 72 -14.19 -7.12 -0.18
N ALA A 73 -13.34 -6.62 -1.08
CA ALA A 73 -12.31 -5.62 -0.77
C ALA A 73 -12.45 -4.35 -1.63
N GLU A 74 -13.63 -3.73 -1.62
CA GLU A 74 -13.95 -2.54 -2.41
C GLU A 74 -12.93 -1.40 -2.23
N HIS A 75 -12.39 -1.24 -1.03
CA HIS A 75 -11.38 -0.21 -0.71
C HIS A 75 -10.02 -0.43 -1.38
N ILE A 76 -9.78 -1.59 -2.01
CA ILE A 76 -8.56 -1.91 -2.76
C ILE A 76 -8.72 -1.54 -4.24
N LEU A 77 -9.95 -1.53 -4.76
CA LEU A 77 -10.24 -1.28 -6.19
C LEU A 77 -9.59 0.00 -6.75
N PRO A 78 -9.54 1.14 -6.03
CA PRO A 78 -8.91 2.35 -6.54
C PRO A 78 -7.41 2.22 -6.83
N TYR A 79 -6.75 1.21 -6.26
CA TYR A 79 -5.31 0.97 -6.41
C TYR A 79 -4.97 0.05 -7.59
N ILE A 80 -5.94 -0.68 -8.15
CA ILE A 80 -5.71 -1.61 -9.24
C ILE A 80 -5.58 -0.83 -10.55
N ARG A 81 -4.41 -0.91 -11.18
CA ARG A 81 -4.12 -0.24 -12.46
C ARG A 81 -3.92 -1.22 -13.60
N GLU A 82 -3.47 -2.42 -13.27
CA GLU A 82 -3.19 -3.47 -14.24
C GLU A 82 -3.74 -4.80 -13.72
N LEU A 83 -4.52 -5.47 -14.56
CA LEU A 83 -4.97 -6.83 -14.34
C LEU A 83 -4.36 -7.71 -15.44
N ARG A 84 -3.59 -8.71 -15.03
CA ARG A 84 -3.01 -9.72 -15.93
C ARG A 84 -3.67 -11.05 -15.62
N LEU A 85 -4.21 -11.69 -16.66
CA LEU A 85 -4.92 -12.97 -16.61
C LEU A 85 -4.05 -14.07 -17.25
#